data_AF-A0A925D1P0-F1
#
_entry.id   AF-A0A925D1P0-F1
#
_cell.length_a   1.000
_cell.length_b   1.000
_cell.length_c   1.000
_cell.angle_alpha   90.00
_cell.angle_beta   90.00
_cell.angle_gamma   90.00
#
_symmetry.space_group_name_H-M   'P 1'
#
loop_
_entity.id
_entity.type
_entity.pdbx_description
1 polymer ?
#
loop_
_entity_poly.entity_id
_entity_poly.type
_entity_poly.pdbx_seq_one_letter_code
_entity_poly.pdbx_strand_id
1 'polypeptide(L)'
;ALAARGWWVPKTEEPKPEGEAKKPSGEKRGESDINLLRWLAKEKLDGFVDWKPVEHPGFPGKKVEIGGFKPFYSLNPPSKELDGLADKHLQFTTTLPKWLPKLALIDAKAEALGNGVYRISASTVNLGFLPTMPEMGQVNGESYPLQISLTLPKGAELLQGHSRTKLPRLEGSGGKTEKSWLLKLGEEKPKQLEIQAWAPAVGRATTKVDLP
;
A
#
# COMPACT_ATOMS: atom_id res chain seq x y z
N ALA A 1 2.03 -12.72 1.90
CA ALA A 1 1.53 -12.87 0.52
C ALA A 1 0.22 -12.09 0.39
N LEU A 2 0.12 -11.15 -0.55
CA LEU A 2 -1.15 -10.52 -0.93
C LEU A 2 -1.96 -11.57 -1.72
N ALA A 3 -2.53 -12.54 -1.02
CA ALA A 3 -3.35 -13.61 -1.60
C ALA A 3 -4.82 -13.19 -1.68
N ALA A 4 -5.09 -11.96 -2.12
CA ALA A 4 -6.44 -11.56 -2.47
C ALA A 4 -6.72 -12.11 -3.88
N ARG A 5 -7.84 -12.82 -4.03
CA ARG A 5 -8.28 -13.28 -5.35
C ARG A 5 -8.55 -12.05 -6.22
N GLY A 6 -8.07 -12.07 -7.47
CA GLY A 6 -8.29 -10.98 -8.43
C GLY A 6 -9.75 -10.83 -8.87
N TRP A 7 -10.59 -11.81 -8.53
CA TRP A 7 -12.01 -11.83 -8.85
C TRP A 7 -12.77 -12.68 -7.84
N TRP A 8 -14.04 -12.34 -7.63
CA TRP A 8 -14.98 -13.09 -6.79
C TRP A 8 -16.29 -13.28 -7.56
N VAL A 9 -16.96 -14.40 -7.30
CA VAL A 9 -18.30 -14.66 -7.84
C VAL A 9 -19.22 -13.52 -7.40
N PRO A 10 -19.84 -12.78 -8.33
CA PRO A 10 -20.77 -11.71 -7.99
C PRO A 10 -21.90 -12.23 -7.10
N LYS A 11 -22.28 -11.43 -6.11
CA LYS A 11 -23.49 -11.73 -5.31
C LYS A 11 -24.70 -11.66 -6.24
N THR A 12 -25.40 -12.77 -6.36
CA THR A 12 -26.60 -12.89 -7.19
C THR A 12 -27.81 -12.96 -6.29
N GLU A 13 -28.71 -11.99 -6.43
CA GLU A 13 -29.93 -11.90 -5.64
C GLU A 13 -30.79 -13.16 -5.78
N GLU A 14 -31.53 -13.46 -4.72
CA GLU A 14 -32.54 -14.50 -4.76
C GLU A 14 -33.65 -14.07 -5.72
N PRO A 15 -34.04 -14.93 -6.69
CA PRO A 15 -35.30 -14.70 -7.38
C PRO A 15 -36.40 -14.67 -6.31
N LYS A 16 -37.12 -13.55 -6.21
CA LYS A 16 -38.28 -13.43 -5.30
C LYS A 16 -39.30 -14.49 -5.73
N PRO A 17 -39.72 -15.40 -4.83
CA PRO A 17 -40.74 -16.37 -5.20
C PRO A 17 -42.06 -15.64 -5.47
N GLU A 18 -42.71 -15.94 -6.59
CA GLU A 18 -44.13 -15.65 -6.80
C GLU A 18 -44.93 -16.68 -5.98
N GLY A 19 -45.23 -16.35 -4.73
CA GLY A 19 -45.94 -17.22 -3.78
C GLY A 19 -45.17 -17.44 -2.47
N GLU A 20 -45.92 -17.77 -1.40
CA GLU A 20 -45.57 -17.74 0.03
C GLU A 20 -44.07 -17.67 0.38
N ALA A 21 -43.69 -16.54 0.99
CA ALA A 21 -42.35 -16.28 1.50
C ALA A 21 -41.96 -17.31 2.59
N LYS A 22 -41.22 -18.34 2.20
CA LYS A 22 -40.45 -19.15 3.16
C LYS A 22 -39.43 -18.22 3.84
N LYS A 23 -39.51 -18.14 5.17
CA LYS A 23 -38.50 -17.45 5.99
C LYS A 23 -37.11 -17.97 5.60
N PRO A 24 -36.10 -17.10 5.42
CA PRO A 24 -34.74 -17.55 5.17
C PRO A 24 -34.33 -18.45 6.33
N SER A 25 -33.92 -19.69 6.04
CA SER A 25 -33.32 -20.53 7.08
C SER A 25 -32.06 -19.80 7.56
N GLY A 26 -31.88 -19.65 8.87
CA GLY A 26 -30.68 -19.01 9.45
C GLY A 26 -29.39 -19.83 9.26
N GLU A 27 -29.40 -20.79 8.34
CA GLU A 27 -28.36 -21.78 8.12
C GLU A 27 -27.36 -21.23 7.10
N LYS A 28 -26.26 -20.65 7.59
CA LYS A 28 -25.18 -20.05 6.78
C LYS A 28 -24.33 -21.08 6.03
N ARG A 29 -24.67 -22.37 6.10
CA ARG A 29 -23.87 -23.45 5.52
C ARG A 29 -24.09 -23.48 4.01
N GLY A 30 -23.01 -23.36 3.24
CA GLY A 30 -23.06 -23.46 1.77
C GLY A 30 -23.55 -22.20 1.06
N GLU A 31 -23.61 -21.05 1.72
CA GLU A 31 -24.04 -19.77 1.11
C GLU A 31 -23.23 -19.41 -0.14
N SER A 32 -21.91 -19.64 -0.10
CA SER A 32 -21.01 -19.44 -1.26
C SER A 32 -21.38 -20.31 -2.45
N ASP A 33 -21.73 -21.57 -2.20
CA ASP A 33 -22.00 -22.58 -3.21
C ASP A 33 -23.39 -22.33 -3.82
N ILE A 34 -24.36 -21.95 -2.99
CA ILE A 34 -25.68 -21.51 -3.43
C ILE A 34 -25.56 -20.26 -4.32
N ASN A 35 -24.75 -19.27 -3.91
CA ASN A 35 -24.51 -18.09 -4.72
C ASN A 35 -23.84 -18.44 -6.06
N LEU A 36 -22.87 -19.35 -6.05
CA LEU A 36 -22.22 -19.83 -7.27
C LEU A 36 -23.20 -20.52 -8.20
N LEU A 37 -24.07 -21.41 -7.71
CA LEU A 37 -25.13 -22.05 -8.51
C LEU A 37 -26.05 -21.02 -9.17
N ARG A 38 -26.51 -20.02 -8.40
CA ARG A 38 -27.37 -18.94 -8.91
C ARG A 38 -26.66 -18.13 -10.00
N TRP A 39 -25.41 -17.77 -9.76
CA TRP A 39 -24.62 -17.01 -10.71
C TRP A 39 -24.34 -17.79 -12.00
N LEU A 40 -23.98 -19.08 -11.90
CA LEU A 40 -23.79 -19.96 -13.05
C LEU A 40 -25.07 -20.07 -13.89
N ALA A 41 -26.22 -20.23 -13.24
CA ALA A 41 -27.51 -20.27 -13.92
C ALA A 41 -27.83 -18.94 -14.62
N LYS A 42 -27.59 -17.81 -13.95
CA LYS A 42 -27.82 -16.46 -14.50
C LYS A 42 -26.95 -16.18 -15.72
N GLU A 43 -25.67 -16.51 -15.64
CA GLU A 43 -24.70 -16.31 -16.73
C GLU A 43 -24.76 -17.41 -17.80
N LYS A 44 -25.62 -18.42 -17.61
CA LYS A 44 -25.79 -19.59 -18.50
C LYS A 44 -24.48 -20.33 -18.74
N LEU A 45 -23.72 -20.52 -17.65
CA LEU A 45 -22.44 -21.20 -17.65
C LEU A 45 -22.61 -22.65 -17.24
N ASP A 46 -22.06 -23.57 -18.04
CA ASP A 46 -22.06 -25.00 -17.77
C ASP A 46 -20.97 -25.37 -16.74
N GLY A 47 -21.14 -24.85 -15.51
CA GLY A 47 -20.20 -24.95 -14.40
C GLY A 47 -20.60 -25.93 -13.30
N PHE A 48 -21.74 -26.61 -13.43
CA PHE A 48 -22.22 -27.60 -12.46
C PHE A 48 -22.71 -28.84 -13.19
N VAL A 49 -22.34 -30.02 -12.68
CA VAL A 49 -22.79 -31.31 -13.18
C VAL A 49 -23.79 -31.86 -12.18
N ASP A 50 -25.01 -32.14 -12.65
CA ASP A 50 -26.03 -32.78 -11.82
C ASP A 50 -25.52 -34.12 -11.28
N TRP A 51 -25.79 -34.34 -9.99
CA TRP A 51 -25.40 -35.59 -9.32
C TRP A 51 -26.12 -36.77 -9.96
N LYS A 52 -25.34 -37.74 -10.43
CA LYS A 52 -25.85 -38.96 -11.05
C LYS A 52 -25.23 -40.21 -10.44
N PRO A 53 -25.99 -41.31 -10.32
CA PRO A 53 -25.45 -42.55 -9.81
C PRO A 53 -24.55 -43.24 -10.83
N VAL A 54 -23.46 -43.84 -10.35
CA VAL A 54 -22.46 -44.59 -11.12
C VAL A 54 -22.02 -45.82 -10.33
N GLU A 55 -21.70 -46.90 -11.05
CA GLU A 55 -20.98 -48.05 -10.51
C GLU A 55 -19.48 -47.81 -10.66
N HIS A 56 -18.76 -47.69 -9.55
CA HIS A 56 -17.33 -47.34 -9.55
C HIS A 56 -16.46 -48.56 -9.24
N PRO A 57 -15.42 -48.87 -10.05
CA PRO A 57 -14.57 -50.05 -9.85
C PRO A 57 -13.90 -50.13 -8.47
N GLY A 58 -13.59 -48.98 -7.87
CA GLY A 58 -13.01 -48.89 -6.51
C GLY A 58 -13.99 -49.10 -5.35
N PHE A 59 -15.30 -49.18 -5.63
CA PHE A 59 -16.35 -49.39 -4.62
C PHE A 59 -17.32 -50.50 -5.08
N PRO A 60 -16.84 -51.75 -5.24
CA PRO A 60 -17.67 -52.84 -5.74
C PRO A 60 -18.88 -53.08 -4.83
N GLY A 61 -20.06 -53.28 -5.42
CA GLY A 61 -21.31 -53.52 -4.70
C GLY A 61 -21.92 -52.29 -4.01
N LYS A 62 -21.37 -51.09 -4.23
CA LYS A 62 -21.93 -49.83 -3.70
C LYS A 62 -22.33 -48.88 -4.81
N LYS A 63 -23.48 -48.23 -4.65
CA LYS A 63 -23.94 -47.14 -5.52
C LYS A 63 -23.25 -45.85 -5.08
N VAL A 64 -22.46 -45.23 -5.96
CA VAL A 64 -21.85 -43.92 -5.72
C VAL A 64 -22.49 -42.87 -6.61
N GLU A 65 -22.44 -41.60 -6.21
CA GLU A 65 -22.92 -40.48 -7.01
C GLU A 65 -21.74 -39.61 -7.44
N ILE A 66 -21.79 -39.11 -8.66
CA ILE A 66 -20.78 -38.22 -9.24
C ILE A 66 -21.49 -36.98 -9.77
N GLY A 67 -21.02 -35.81 -9.37
CA GLY A 67 -21.55 -34.51 -9.76
C GLY A 67 -20.82 -33.39 -9.03
N GLY A 68 -21.41 -32.20 -9.04
CA GLY A 68 -20.89 -31.02 -8.36
C GLY A 68 -20.32 -29.97 -9.30
N PHE A 69 -19.62 -28.99 -8.73
CA PHE A 69 -19.03 -27.89 -9.50
C PHE A 69 -17.88 -28.39 -10.38
N LYS A 70 -17.88 -27.94 -11.63
CA LYS A 70 -16.74 -28.14 -12.50
C LYS A 70 -15.55 -27.34 -11.98
N PRO A 71 -14.31 -27.83 -12.17
CA PRO A 71 -13.10 -27.14 -11.73
C PRO A 71 -13.04 -25.69 -12.23
N PHE A 72 -12.46 -24.81 -11.41
CA PHE A 72 -12.13 -23.41 -11.72
C PHE A 72 -13.30 -22.42 -11.90
N TYR A 73 -14.56 -22.86 -12.00
CA TYR A 73 -15.72 -21.95 -12.12
C TYR A 73 -15.95 -21.06 -10.88
N SER A 74 -15.40 -21.43 -9.72
CA SER A 74 -15.40 -20.63 -8.50
C SER A 74 -14.15 -19.76 -8.32
N LEU A 75 -13.18 -19.89 -9.22
CA LEU A 75 -11.86 -19.25 -9.12
C LEU A 75 -11.65 -18.22 -10.24
N ASN A 76 -12.10 -18.54 -11.44
CA ASN A 76 -11.86 -17.74 -12.64
C ASN A 76 -13.15 -17.07 -13.11
N PRO A 77 -13.08 -15.80 -13.53
CA PRO A 77 -14.19 -15.17 -14.22
C PRO A 77 -14.47 -15.84 -15.57
N PRO A 78 -15.66 -15.62 -16.15
CA PRO A 78 -15.94 -15.95 -17.55
C PRO A 78 -14.98 -15.20 -18.47
N SER A 79 -14.64 -15.79 -19.63
CA SER A 79 -13.68 -15.20 -20.58
C SER A 79 -14.05 -13.78 -21.01
N LYS A 80 -15.35 -13.49 -21.18
CA LYS A 80 -15.88 -12.17 -21.53
C LYS A 80 -15.58 -11.06 -20.51
N GLU A 81 -15.28 -11.40 -19.26
CA GLU A 81 -14.97 -10.43 -18.21
C GLU A 81 -13.46 -10.13 -18.10
N LEU A 82 -12.61 -10.93 -18.76
CA LEU A 82 -11.15 -10.84 -18.60
C LEU A 82 -10.60 -9.49 -19.04
N ASP A 83 -11.02 -8.96 -20.19
CA ASP A 83 -10.51 -7.70 -20.73
C ASP A 83 -10.83 -6.53 -19.78
N GLY A 84 -12.08 -6.43 -19.32
CA GLY A 84 -12.50 -5.39 -18.38
C GLY A 84 -11.83 -5.52 -17.00
N LEU A 85 -11.46 -6.73 -16.58
CA LEU A 85 -10.69 -6.95 -15.36
C LEU A 85 -9.22 -6.54 -15.54
N ALA A 86 -8.62 -6.89 -16.69
CA ALA A 86 -7.26 -6.50 -17.03
C ALA A 86 -7.10 -4.98 -17.06
N ASP A 87 -8.05 -4.26 -17.64
CA ASP A 87 -8.06 -2.79 -17.66
C ASP A 87 -8.07 -2.18 -16.25
N LYS A 88 -8.90 -2.71 -15.35
CA LYS A 88 -8.96 -2.24 -13.95
C LYS A 88 -7.65 -2.49 -13.21
N HIS A 89 -7.05 -3.67 -13.40
CA HIS A 89 -5.74 -3.97 -12.81
C HIS A 89 -4.65 -3.05 -13.37
N LEU A 90 -4.64 -2.80 -14.68
CA LEU A 90 -3.70 -1.88 -15.31
C LEU A 90 -3.86 -0.46 -14.77
N GLN A 91 -5.10 0.02 -14.65
CA GLN A 91 -5.40 1.34 -14.08
C GLN A 91 -4.90 1.44 -12.63
N PHE A 92 -5.13 0.42 -11.80
CA PHE A 92 -4.63 0.39 -10.43
C PHE A 92 -3.10 0.42 -10.39
N THR A 93 -2.43 -0.46 -11.14
CA THR A 93 -0.97 -0.57 -11.16
C THR A 93 -0.30 0.69 -11.70
N THR A 94 -0.91 1.39 -12.66
CA THR A 94 -0.39 2.66 -13.19
C THR A 94 -0.69 3.87 -12.29
N THR A 95 -1.74 3.79 -11.46
CA THR A 95 -2.10 4.84 -10.49
C THR A 95 -1.27 4.73 -9.22
N LEU A 96 -0.92 3.52 -8.78
CA LEU A 96 -0.20 3.27 -7.54
C LEU A 96 1.12 4.07 -7.40
N PRO A 97 2.00 4.15 -8.43
CA PRO A 97 3.22 4.97 -8.35
C PRO A 97 2.95 6.46 -8.11
N LYS A 98 1.80 6.97 -8.54
CA LYS A 98 1.40 8.38 -8.33
C LYS A 98 1.08 8.66 -6.87
N TRP A 99 0.68 7.64 -6.12
CA TRP A 99 0.35 7.74 -4.70
C TRP A 99 1.55 7.55 -3.78
N LEU A 100 2.67 7.03 -4.29
CA LEU A 100 3.88 6.81 -3.48
C LEU A 100 4.34 8.10 -2.78
N PRO A 101 4.95 7.98 -1.59
CA PRO A 101 5.48 9.12 -0.85
C PRO A 101 6.49 9.89 -1.70
N LYS A 102 6.48 11.22 -1.57
CA LYS A 102 7.39 12.12 -2.28
C LYS A 102 7.97 13.12 -1.28
N LEU A 103 9.25 12.97 -0.98
CA LEU A 103 9.94 13.87 -0.05
C LEU A 103 10.26 15.20 -0.74
N ALA A 104 10.03 16.29 -0.02
CA ALA A 104 10.58 17.59 -0.33
C ALA A 104 11.16 18.22 0.94
N LEU A 105 12.19 19.05 0.75
CA LEU A 105 12.73 19.91 1.78
C LEU A 105 12.26 21.33 1.49
N ILE A 106 11.52 21.91 2.42
CA ILE A 106 10.97 23.27 2.35
C ILE A 106 11.45 24.09 3.54
N ASP A 107 11.26 25.40 3.49
CA ASP A 107 11.59 26.35 4.57
C ASP A 107 13.05 26.23 5.06
N ALA A 108 13.96 25.94 4.13
CA ALA A 108 15.37 25.78 4.45
C ALA A 108 16.01 27.17 4.56
N LYS A 109 16.46 27.54 5.77
CA LYS A 109 17.00 28.87 6.08
C LYS A 109 18.25 28.79 6.96
N ALA A 110 19.11 29.80 6.80
CA ALA A 110 20.27 30.03 7.65
C ALA A 110 20.16 31.40 8.32
N GLU A 111 20.29 31.41 9.64
CA GLU A 111 20.27 32.63 10.47
C GLU A 111 21.63 32.79 11.15
N ALA A 112 22.27 33.94 10.99
CA ALA A 112 23.48 34.28 11.74
C ALA A 112 23.10 34.69 13.17
N LEU A 113 23.70 34.05 14.17
CA LEU A 113 23.51 34.36 15.59
C LEU A 113 24.68 35.15 16.18
N GLY A 114 25.68 35.48 15.36
CA GLY A 114 26.90 36.18 15.75
C GLY A 114 28.05 35.25 16.13
N ASN A 115 29.27 35.79 16.22
CA ASN A 115 30.48 35.05 16.61
C ASN A 115 30.77 33.77 15.80
N GLY A 116 30.42 33.79 14.50
CA GLY A 116 30.58 32.62 13.62
C GLY A 116 29.59 31.49 13.88
N VAL A 117 28.57 31.72 14.71
CA VAL A 117 27.50 30.76 14.98
C VAL A 117 26.31 31.00 14.05
N TYR A 118 25.82 29.92 13.46
CA TYR A 118 24.70 29.91 12.53
C TYR A 118 23.67 28.88 12.99
N ARG A 119 22.40 29.26 12.87
CA ARG A 119 21.27 28.34 13.00
C ARG A 119 20.77 27.99 11.62
N ILE A 120 20.78 26.70 11.30
CA ILE A 120 20.22 26.18 10.06
C ILE A 120 18.92 25.46 10.42
N SER A 121 17.82 25.76 9.75
CA SER A 121 16.58 25.01 9.90
C SER A 121 16.06 24.56 8.56
N ALA A 122 15.43 23.39 8.52
CA ALA A 122 14.75 22.86 7.34
C ALA A 122 13.58 21.98 7.73
N SER A 123 12.55 22.01 6.89
CA SER A 123 11.33 21.22 7.04
C SER A 123 11.28 20.12 6.01
N THR A 124 11.17 18.87 6.44
CA THR A 124 10.92 17.73 5.55
C THR A 124 9.43 17.50 5.44
N VAL A 125 8.89 17.47 4.23
CA VAL A 125 7.47 17.24 3.95
C VAL A 125 7.27 16.07 2.99
N ASN A 126 6.21 15.30 3.20
CA ASN A 126 5.74 14.30 2.26
C ASN A 126 4.60 14.88 1.39
N LEU A 127 4.88 15.15 0.13
CA LEU A 127 3.91 15.63 -0.86
C LEU A 127 3.09 14.50 -1.49
N GLY A 128 3.49 13.24 -1.29
CA GLY A 128 2.79 12.06 -1.81
C GLY A 128 1.57 11.69 -0.98
N PHE A 129 0.65 10.91 -1.56
CA PHE A 129 -0.59 10.52 -0.89
C PHE A 129 -0.38 9.46 0.20
N LEU A 130 0.53 8.51 -0.03
CA LEU A 130 0.86 7.46 0.93
C LEU A 130 1.89 7.97 1.94
N PRO A 131 1.87 7.45 3.18
CA PRO A 131 2.88 7.77 4.17
C PRO A 131 4.25 7.24 3.77
N THR A 132 5.30 7.76 4.41
CA THR A 132 6.69 7.31 4.16
C THR A 132 6.94 5.87 4.60
N MET A 133 6.04 5.30 5.40
CA MET A 133 6.12 3.94 5.93
C MET A 133 4.72 3.43 6.30
N PRO A 134 4.42 2.13 6.20
CA PRO A 134 3.19 1.57 6.75
C PRO A 134 3.15 1.68 8.28
N GLU A 135 1.95 1.84 8.85
CA GLU A 135 1.74 1.90 10.31
C GLU A 135 2.22 0.62 11.02
N MET A 136 1.98 -0.55 10.41
CA MET A 136 2.48 -1.83 10.93
C MET A 136 4.02 -1.88 11.03
N GLY A 137 4.74 -1.15 10.18
CA GLY A 137 6.20 -1.04 10.28
C GLY A 137 6.65 -0.28 11.54
N GLN A 138 5.83 0.66 12.01
CA GLN A 138 6.06 1.35 13.27
C GLN A 138 5.75 0.45 14.47
N VAL A 139 4.64 -0.28 14.43
CA VAL A 139 4.21 -1.21 15.49
C VAL A 139 5.25 -2.32 15.71
N ASN A 140 5.77 -2.89 14.62
CA ASN A 140 6.70 -4.03 14.70
C ASN A 140 8.17 -3.61 14.85
N GLY A 141 8.49 -2.32 14.88
CA GLY A 141 9.86 -1.81 14.96
C GLY A 141 10.68 -1.95 13.67
N GLU A 142 10.13 -2.60 12.63
CA GLU A 142 10.70 -2.77 11.29
C GLU A 142 10.54 -1.48 10.45
N SER A 143 11.09 -0.39 10.98
CA SER A 143 11.02 0.91 10.33
C SER A 143 12.10 1.08 9.27
N TYR A 144 11.74 1.59 8.08
CA TYR A 144 12.71 2.16 7.14
C TYR A 144 12.98 3.60 7.58
N PRO A 145 14.09 3.87 8.29
CA PRO A 145 14.24 5.14 8.98
C PRO A 145 14.36 6.27 7.97
N LEU A 146 13.38 7.18 7.96
CA LEU A 146 13.53 8.48 7.35
C LEU A 146 14.60 9.24 8.11
N GLN A 147 15.52 9.86 7.39
CA GLN A 147 16.65 10.55 8.00
C GLN A 147 16.86 11.87 7.30
N ILE A 148 17.30 12.85 8.09
CA ILE A 148 17.77 14.13 7.58
C ILE A 148 19.23 14.31 7.98
N SER A 149 19.99 14.87 7.06
CA SER A 149 21.41 15.11 7.24
C SER A 149 21.83 16.48 6.73
N LEU A 150 22.82 17.04 7.41
CA LEU A 150 23.48 18.29 7.07
C LEU A 150 24.94 17.97 6.74
N THR A 151 25.38 18.34 5.54
CA THR A 151 26.79 18.19 5.15
C THR A 151 27.60 19.32 5.77
N LEU A 152 28.49 18.96 6.72
CA LEU A 152 29.34 19.92 7.40
C LEU A 152 30.61 20.23 6.56
N PRO A 153 31.00 21.50 6.41
CA PRO A 153 32.25 21.87 5.77
C PRO A 153 33.44 21.51 6.68
N LYS A 154 34.65 21.47 6.10
CA LYS A 154 35.87 21.22 6.87
C LYS A 154 36.05 22.33 7.93
N GLY A 155 36.34 21.92 9.16
CA GLY A 155 36.56 22.84 10.28
C GLY A 155 35.30 23.45 10.90
N ALA A 156 34.08 23.05 10.48
CA ALA A 156 32.86 23.42 11.20
C ALA A 156 32.61 22.51 12.40
N GLU A 157 32.15 23.11 13.48
CA GLU A 157 31.76 22.42 14.72
C GLU A 157 30.25 22.47 14.87
N LEU A 158 29.63 21.32 15.18
CA LEU A 158 28.20 21.25 15.45
C LEU A 158 27.97 21.45 16.95
N LEU A 159 27.38 22.59 17.32
CA LEU A 159 27.11 22.95 18.71
C LEU A 159 25.82 22.32 19.25
N GLN A 160 24.81 22.11 18.38
CA GLN A 160 23.54 21.50 18.76
C GLN A 160 22.99 20.59 17.66
N GLY A 161 22.54 19.40 18.08
CA GLY A 161 21.95 18.39 17.20
C GLY A 161 22.99 17.38 16.70
N HIS A 162 22.59 16.57 15.72
CA HIS A 162 23.46 15.61 15.06
C HIS A 162 23.47 15.89 13.56
N SER A 163 24.63 15.72 12.92
CA SER A 163 24.78 15.88 11.47
C SER A 163 23.84 14.98 10.68
N ARG A 164 23.47 13.82 11.24
CA ARG A 164 22.44 12.91 10.73
C ARG A 164 21.49 12.53 11.85
N THR A 165 20.19 12.72 11.61
CA THR A 165 19.14 12.47 12.61
C THR A 165 18.01 11.66 11.99
N LYS A 166 17.47 10.69 12.73
CA LYS A 166 16.25 9.97 12.33
C LYS A 166 15.03 10.89 12.50
N LEU A 167 14.14 10.86 11.53
CA LEU A 167 12.86 11.55 11.53
C LEU A 167 11.73 10.54 11.82
N PRO A 168 10.61 11.01 12.39
CA PRO A 168 9.42 10.19 12.53
C PRO A 168 8.82 9.86 11.16
N ARG A 169 7.89 8.90 11.15
CA ARG A 169 7.04 8.63 9.99
C ARG A 169 6.30 9.92 9.61
N LEU A 170 6.33 10.28 8.33
CA LEU A 170 5.53 11.37 7.80
C LEU A 170 4.25 10.80 7.20
N GLU A 171 3.12 11.39 7.60
CA GLU A 171 1.83 11.08 7.00
C GLU A 171 1.82 11.42 5.51
N GLY A 172 0.89 10.79 4.80
CA GLY A 172 0.54 11.19 3.45
C GLY A 172 -0.09 12.58 3.39
N SER A 173 -0.10 13.17 2.20
CA SER A 173 -0.81 14.41 1.89
C SER A 173 -0.39 15.61 2.74
N GLY A 174 0.92 15.79 2.96
CA GLY A 174 1.47 16.99 3.61
C GLY A 174 2.04 16.80 5.01
N GLY A 175 2.21 15.55 5.48
CA GLY A 175 2.91 15.29 6.74
C GLY A 175 4.30 15.96 6.76
N LYS A 176 4.59 16.75 7.80
CA LYS A 176 5.78 17.60 7.90
C LYS A 176 6.49 17.42 9.24
N THR A 177 7.81 17.52 9.23
CA THR A 177 8.65 17.62 10.44
C THR A 177 9.76 18.62 10.22
N GLU A 178 10.09 19.39 11.24
CA GLU A 178 11.14 20.40 11.21
C GLU A 178 12.36 19.95 12.02
N LYS A 179 13.55 20.27 11.53
CA LYS A 179 14.80 20.14 12.27
C LYS A 179 15.65 21.39 12.14
N SER A 180 16.33 21.71 13.24
CA SER A 180 17.27 22.80 13.35
C SER A 180 18.62 22.31 13.88
N TRP A 181 19.68 22.90 13.36
CA TRP A 181 21.06 22.68 13.78
C TRP A 181 21.67 24.01 14.22
N LEU A 182 22.53 23.95 15.22
CA LEU A 182 23.38 25.06 15.61
C LEU A 182 24.81 24.69 15.29
N LEU A 183 25.48 25.48 14.47
CA LEU A 183 26.84 25.20 14.04
C LEU A 183 27.72 26.43 14.15
N LYS A 184 28.99 26.21 14.47
CA LYS A 184 30.04 27.23 14.46
C LYS A 184 30.90 26.99 13.24
N LEU A 185 30.93 27.96 12.34
CA LEU A 185 31.82 27.94 11.18
C LEU A 185 33.20 28.49 11.60
N GLY A 186 34.25 27.82 11.13
CA GLY A 186 35.63 28.31 11.22
C GLY A 186 35.91 29.44 10.23
N GLU A 187 37.19 29.67 9.94
CA GLU A 187 37.62 30.74 9.02
C GLU A 187 37.16 30.50 7.57
N GLU A 188 37.06 29.25 7.14
CA GLU A 188 36.47 28.89 5.85
C GLU A 188 34.94 28.84 5.94
N LYS A 189 34.31 29.92 5.49
CA LYS A 189 32.84 30.01 5.34
C LYS A 189 32.44 29.52 3.95
N PRO A 190 31.78 28.35 3.82
CA PRO A 190 31.19 27.99 2.54
C PRO A 190 30.08 28.98 2.19
N LYS A 191 29.82 29.18 0.89
CA LYS A 191 28.67 30.00 0.45
C LYS A 191 27.34 29.29 0.69
N GLN A 192 27.34 27.95 0.63
CA GLN A 192 26.14 27.12 0.70
C GLN A 192 26.39 25.89 1.56
N LEU A 193 25.35 25.46 2.29
CA LEU A 193 25.30 24.18 2.98
C LEU A 193 24.26 23.27 2.34
N GLU A 194 24.58 21.98 2.22
CA GLU A 194 23.68 20.98 1.65
C GLU A 194 22.95 20.21 2.75
N ILE A 195 21.62 20.18 2.63
CA ILE A 195 20.72 19.40 3.49
C ILE A 195 20.10 18.31 2.64
N GLN A 196 20.10 17.08 3.15
CA GLN A 196 19.51 15.93 2.49
C GLN A 196 18.57 15.18 3.41
N ALA A 197 17.35 14.90 2.94
CA ALA A 197 16.42 13.96 3.55
C ALA A 197 16.33 12.69 2.70
N TRP A 198 16.39 11.51 3.32
CA TRP A 198 16.39 10.24 2.61
C TRP A 198 15.78 9.10 3.42
N ALA A 199 15.12 8.18 2.72
CA ALA A 199 14.77 6.86 3.21
C ALA A 199 14.90 5.81 2.08
N PRO A 200 15.31 4.56 2.36
CA PRO A 200 15.42 3.51 1.34
C PRO A 200 14.15 3.29 0.52
N ALA A 201 12.99 3.33 1.17
CA ALA A 201 11.69 3.04 0.56
C ALA A 201 11.06 4.24 -0.18
N VAL A 202 11.60 5.46 0.01
CA VAL A 202 10.99 6.70 -0.48
C VAL A 202 11.88 7.45 -1.47
N GLY A 203 13.20 7.30 -1.35
CA GLY A 203 14.18 8.05 -2.14
C GLY A 203 14.76 9.24 -1.36
N ARG A 204 15.39 10.17 -2.09
CA ARG A 204 16.14 11.32 -1.55
C ARG A 204 15.54 12.63 -2.02
N ALA A 205 15.62 13.63 -1.14
CA ALA A 205 15.44 15.04 -1.45
C ALA A 205 16.65 15.81 -0.92
N THR A 206 17.19 16.71 -1.74
CA THR A 206 18.33 17.55 -1.38
C THR A 206 17.96 19.01 -1.58
N THR A 207 18.38 19.89 -0.69
CA THR A 207 18.31 21.34 -0.86
C THR A 207 19.61 21.99 -0.42
N LYS A 208 19.88 23.18 -0.96
CA LYS A 208 21.03 24.00 -0.57
C LYS A 208 20.52 25.26 0.12
N VAL A 209 21.20 25.64 1.19
CA VAL A 209 20.90 26.85 1.97
C VAL A 209 22.08 27.80 1.86
N ASP A 210 21.82 29.01 1.39
CA ASP A 210 22.81 30.08 1.35
C ASP A 210 23.07 30.60 2.77
N LEU A 211 24.35 30.79 3.10
CA LEU A 211 24.75 31.39 4.36
C LEU A 211 24.78 32.93 4.24
N PRO A 212 24.24 33.66 5.22
CA PRO A 212 24.29 35.12 5.25
C PRO A 212 25.68 35.67 5.58
#